data_AF-A0A5B8UP17-F1
#
_entry.id   AF-A0A5B8UP17-F1
#
_cell.length_a   1.000
_cell.length_b   1.000
_cell.length_c   1.000
_cell.angle_alpha   90.00
_cell.angle_beta   90.00
_cell.angle_gamma   90.00
#
_symmetry.space_group_name_H-M   'P 1'
#
loop_
_entity.id
_entity.type
_entity.pdbx_description
1 polymer ?
#
loop_
_entity_poly.entity_id
_entity_poly.type
_entity_poly.pdbx_seq_one_letter_code
_entity_poly.pdbx_strand_id
1 'polypeptide(L)'
;MLKQTFFIGKANNITQKEAYNLMSGRAVNKDLLNKEGQAYNAWVQMNFKETDKAGNYLLKQYHQNYGFDLAKELAKHPIKELADEKEKTRLIESLEKGNRQVVTFVKDGSEQKMFIEANPRFKSLTVYDASMQRVYNTSQKEKGSPEQSATQEAKKETQKQTTDDDGGFAAPKQKRNRKKGQSLS
;
A
#
# COMPACT_ATOMS: atom_id res chain seq x y z
N MET A 1 10.36 9.62 -18.26
CA MET A 1 9.39 10.47 -17.54
C MET A 1 8.17 9.63 -17.22
N LEU A 2 7.71 9.63 -15.96
CA LEU A 2 6.49 8.90 -15.56
C LEU A 2 5.26 9.62 -16.13
N LYS A 3 4.35 8.91 -16.79
CA LYS A 3 3.11 9.45 -17.35
C LYS A 3 1.91 8.69 -16.77
N GLN A 4 0.89 9.43 -16.35
CA GLN A 4 -0.36 8.90 -15.82
C GLN A 4 -1.49 9.87 -16.21
N THR A 5 -2.60 9.34 -16.73
CA THR A 5 -3.80 10.12 -16.99
C THR A 5 -4.78 9.97 -15.83
N PHE A 6 -5.33 11.09 -15.36
CA PHE A 6 -6.43 11.13 -14.39
C PHE A 6 -7.64 11.77 -15.08
N PHE A 7 -8.78 11.10 -15.02
CA PHE A 7 -10.02 11.62 -15.59
C PHE A 7 -10.75 12.48 -14.57
N ILE A 8 -11.28 13.63 -15.01
CA ILE A 8 -12.14 14.50 -14.21
C ILE A 8 -13.56 14.34 -14.73
N GLY A 9 -14.46 13.89 -13.87
CA GLY A 9 -15.87 13.65 -14.16
C GLY A 9 -16.78 14.21 -13.08
N LYS A 10 -17.99 13.63 -12.96
CA LYS A 10 -19.00 14.06 -11.98
C LYS A 10 -18.73 13.58 -10.54
N ALA A 11 -17.93 12.52 -10.38
CA ALA A 11 -17.58 11.92 -9.09
C ALA A 11 -16.17 11.31 -9.14
N ASN A 12 -15.60 11.01 -7.96
CA ASN A 12 -14.30 10.33 -7.79
C ASN A 12 -13.10 11.10 -8.38
N ASN A 13 -13.17 12.43 -8.42
CA ASN A 13 -12.13 13.28 -8.99
C ASN A 13 -10.84 13.25 -8.17
N ILE A 14 -9.72 13.17 -8.87
CA ILE A 14 -8.38 13.32 -8.31
C ILE A 14 -7.88 14.73 -8.65
N THR A 15 -7.63 15.52 -7.62
CA THR A 15 -7.03 16.86 -7.75
C THR A 15 -5.57 16.75 -8.18
N GLN A 16 -5.00 17.84 -8.70
CA GLN A 16 -3.58 17.87 -9.11
C GLN A 16 -2.63 17.48 -7.96
N LYS A 17 -2.91 17.91 -6.72
CA LYS A 17 -2.08 17.58 -5.56
C LYS A 17 -2.19 16.10 -5.19
N GLU A 18 -3.40 15.54 -5.21
CA GLU A 18 -3.62 14.11 -4.99
C GLU A 18 -2.95 13.26 -6.09
N ALA A 19 -3.03 13.69 -7.35
CA ALA A 19 -2.35 13.05 -8.47
C ALA A 19 -0.82 13.01 -8.28
N TYR A 20 -0.22 14.14 -7.88
CA TYR A 20 1.19 14.21 -7.53
C TYR A 20 1.54 13.24 -6.38
N ASN A 21 0.69 13.19 -5.35
CA ASN A 21 0.90 12.30 -4.21
C ASN A 21 0.84 10.82 -4.63
N LEU A 22 -0.15 10.43 -5.44
CA LEU A 22 -0.27 9.08 -6.01
C LEU A 22 0.95 8.73 -6.88
N MET A 23 1.37 9.62 -7.77
CA MET A 23 2.54 9.42 -8.64
C MET A 23 3.85 9.36 -7.86
N SER A 24 3.89 9.93 -6.66
CA SER A 24 5.00 9.78 -5.71
C SER A 24 4.93 8.48 -4.89
N GLY A 25 3.93 7.62 -5.15
CA GLY A 25 3.71 6.36 -4.45
C GLY A 25 2.97 6.45 -3.11
N ARG A 26 2.47 7.62 -2.75
CA ARG A 26 1.66 7.82 -1.55
C ARG A 26 0.21 7.43 -1.81
N ALA A 27 -0.53 7.20 -0.72
CA ALA A 27 -1.95 6.88 -0.79
C ALA A 27 -2.81 8.12 -0.53
N VAL A 28 -4.00 8.16 -1.13
CA VAL A 28 -4.99 9.22 -0.96
C VAL A 28 -6.31 8.59 -0.53
N ASN A 29 -6.96 9.12 0.49
CA ASN A 29 -8.29 8.70 0.93
C ASN A 29 -9.36 9.44 0.14
N LYS A 30 -10.33 8.70 -0.43
CA LYS A 30 -11.42 9.26 -1.23
C LYS A 30 -12.75 8.62 -0.85
N ASP A 31 -13.80 9.41 -0.96
CA ASP A 31 -15.15 8.89 -1.13
C ASP A 31 -15.36 8.54 -2.61
N LEU A 32 -15.63 7.27 -2.85
CA LEU A 32 -15.80 6.67 -4.17
C LEU A 32 -17.22 6.15 -4.35
N LEU A 33 -17.64 5.97 -5.60
CA LEU A 33 -18.88 5.27 -5.94
C LEU A 33 -18.60 3.87 -6.48
N ASN A 34 -19.36 2.87 -6.02
CA ASN A 34 -19.31 1.52 -6.59
C ASN A 34 -20.13 1.44 -7.90
N LYS A 35 -20.23 0.25 -8.50
CA LYS A 35 -20.95 0.07 -9.78
C LYS A 35 -22.45 0.36 -9.64
N GLU A 36 -22.98 0.17 -8.44
CA GLU A 36 -24.36 0.41 -8.04
C GLU A 36 -24.62 1.87 -7.65
N GLY A 37 -23.60 2.73 -7.71
CA GLY A 37 -23.69 4.15 -7.35
C GLY A 37 -23.69 4.44 -5.85
N GLN A 38 -23.40 3.44 -5.02
CA GLN A 38 -23.31 3.61 -3.57
C GLN A 38 -21.95 4.19 -3.18
N ALA A 39 -21.98 5.20 -2.32
CA ALA A 39 -20.78 5.83 -1.79
C ALA A 39 -20.07 4.92 -0.78
N TYR A 40 -18.75 4.85 -0.88
CA TYR A 40 -17.89 4.18 0.10
C TYR A 40 -16.55 4.91 0.20
N ASN A 41 -15.93 4.86 1.37
CA ASN A 41 -14.61 5.44 1.58
C ASN A 41 -13.51 4.40 1.35
N ALA A 42 -12.44 4.80 0.67
CA ALA A 42 -11.27 3.96 0.47
C ALA A 42 -9.98 4.76 0.34
N TRP A 43 -8.89 4.16 0.79
CA TRP A 43 -7.56 4.62 0.41
C TRP A 43 -7.19 4.09 -0.97
N VAL A 44 -6.64 4.95 -1.81
CA VAL A 44 -6.23 4.66 -3.18
C VAL A 44 -4.73 4.86 -3.31
N GLN A 45 -4.02 3.92 -3.91
CA GLN A 45 -2.57 3.99 -4.13
C GLN A 45 -2.19 3.45 -5.50
N MET A 46 -1.23 4.08 -6.18
CA MET A 46 -0.75 3.62 -7.48
C MET A 46 0.03 2.30 -7.38
N ASN A 47 -0.26 1.38 -8.29
CA ASN A 47 0.45 0.11 -8.45
C ASN A 47 1.48 0.22 -9.58
N PHE A 48 2.71 0.60 -9.27
CA PHE A 48 3.79 0.74 -10.27
C PHE A 48 4.23 -0.58 -10.93
N LYS A 49 3.64 -1.71 -10.57
CA LYS A 49 3.96 -3.03 -11.15
C LYS A 49 3.03 -3.43 -12.28
N GLU A 50 1.91 -2.74 -12.45
CA GLU A 50 0.85 -3.17 -13.36
C GLU A 50 0.20 -1.97 -14.05
N THR A 51 0.08 -2.06 -15.36
CA THR A 51 -0.55 -1.04 -16.19
C THR A 51 -1.75 -1.59 -16.95
N ASP A 52 -2.71 -0.73 -17.27
CA ASP A 52 -3.77 -1.05 -18.23
C ASP A 52 -3.24 -1.07 -19.69
N LYS A 53 -4.14 -1.34 -20.63
CA LYS A 53 -3.83 -1.37 -22.07
C LYS A 53 -3.39 -0.02 -22.64
N ALA A 54 -3.69 1.09 -21.97
CA ALA A 54 -3.29 2.43 -22.35
C ALA A 54 -1.98 2.87 -21.68
N GLY A 55 -1.34 1.99 -20.89
CA GLY A 55 -0.10 2.26 -20.18
C GLY A 55 -0.26 3.05 -18.88
N ASN A 56 -1.49 3.24 -18.39
CA ASN A 56 -1.71 3.87 -17.09
C ASN A 56 -1.53 2.85 -15.97
N TYR A 57 -0.87 3.24 -14.88
CA TYR A 57 -0.75 2.37 -13.72
C TYR A 57 -2.11 2.15 -13.06
N LEU A 58 -2.35 0.90 -12.65
CA LEU A 58 -3.57 0.56 -11.94
C LEU A 58 -3.57 1.16 -10.53
N LEU A 59 -4.75 1.44 -10.00
CA LEU A 59 -4.93 1.92 -8.63
C LEU A 59 -5.39 0.77 -7.73
N LYS A 60 -4.65 0.54 -6.64
CA LYS A 60 -5.08 -0.35 -5.55
C LYS A 60 -5.97 0.42 -4.59
N GLN A 61 -7.01 -0.25 -4.12
CA GLN A 61 -7.95 0.29 -3.15
C GLN A 61 -7.89 -0.50 -1.84
N TYR A 62 -7.88 0.22 -0.73
CA TYR A 62 -7.99 -0.32 0.62
C TYR A 62 -9.26 0.26 1.24
N HIS A 63 -10.36 -0.49 1.11
CA HIS A 63 -11.68 -0.10 1.63
C HIS A 63 -11.69 -0.13 3.18
N GLN A 64 -12.73 0.42 3.80
CA GLN A 64 -12.87 0.45 5.27
C GLN A 64 -12.65 -0.92 5.96
N ASN A 65 -13.21 -2.01 5.40
CA ASN A 65 -13.02 -3.37 5.96
C ASN A 65 -11.58 -3.90 5.85
N TYR A 66 -10.66 -3.20 5.17
CA TYR A 66 -9.25 -3.53 5.13
C TYR A 66 -8.59 -3.29 6.50
N GLY A 67 -9.14 -2.36 7.30
CA GLY A 67 -8.75 -2.15 8.69
C GLY A 67 -7.57 -1.21 8.90
N PHE A 68 -7.27 -0.31 7.95
CA PHE A 68 -6.39 0.82 8.21
C PHE A 68 -7.21 2.00 8.75
N ASP A 69 -6.88 2.45 9.95
CA ASP A 69 -7.52 3.58 10.62
C ASP A 69 -6.44 4.61 10.96
N LEU A 70 -6.43 5.73 10.23
CA LEU A 70 -5.40 6.75 10.34
C LEU A 70 -5.40 7.42 11.72
N ALA A 71 -6.57 7.74 12.26
CA ALA A 71 -6.68 8.41 13.55
C ALA A 71 -6.17 7.50 14.68
N LYS A 72 -6.54 6.22 14.65
CA LYS A 72 -6.02 5.22 15.61
C LYS A 72 -4.53 5.01 15.46
N GLU A 73 -4.00 5.03 14.24
CA GLU A 73 -2.56 4.87 14.02
C GLU A 73 -1.78 6.08 14.52
N LEU A 74 -2.23 7.31 14.21
CA LEU A 74 -1.61 8.55 14.71
C LEU A 74 -1.50 8.57 16.24
N ALA A 75 -2.56 8.13 16.95
CA ALA A 75 -2.60 8.09 18.40
C ALA A 75 -1.53 7.17 19.05
N LYS A 76 -0.88 6.30 18.27
CA LYS A 76 0.22 5.44 18.76
C LYS A 76 1.58 6.15 18.78
N HIS A 77 1.68 7.35 18.21
CA HIS A 77 2.93 8.11 18.10
C HIS A 77 2.88 9.34 19.02
N PRO A 78 4.03 9.79 19.56
CA PRO A 78 4.07 10.92 20.49
C PRO A 78 4.02 12.27 19.77
N ILE A 79 2.98 12.49 18.95
CA ILE A 79 2.82 13.67 18.10
C ILE A 79 2.16 14.80 18.90
N LYS A 80 2.85 15.93 19.04
CA LYS A 80 2.39 17.11 19.78
C LYS A 80 1.10 17.69 19.22
N GLU A 81 0.97 17.75 17.89
CA GLU A 81 -0.17 18.32 17.18
C GLU A 81 -1.48 17.57 17.43
N LEU A 82 -1.44 16.34 17.97
CA LEU A 82 -2.65 15.58 18.31
C LEU A 82 -3.36 16.09 19.57
N ALA A 83 -2.68 16.89 20.40
CA ALA A 83 -3.25 17.46 21.62
C ALA A 83 -4.21 18.63 21.36
N ASP A 84 -4.08 19.29 20.20
CA ASP A 84 -4.99 20.34 19.74
C ASP A 84 -5.93 19.79 18.67
N GLU A 85 -7.24 19.92 18.85
CA GLU A 85 -8.24 19.33 17.94
C GLU A 85 -8.18 19.91 16.53
N LYS A 86 -7.85 21.20 16.39
CA LYS A 86 -7.79 21.89 15.11
C LYS A 86 -6.55 21.46 14.33
N GLU A 87 -5.40 21.38 15.00
CA GLU A 87 -4.17 20.87 14.40
C GLU A 87 -4.27 19.38 14.06
N LYS A 88 -4.88 18.57 14.94
CA LYS A 88 -5.19 17.16 14.66
C LYS A 88 -6.04 17.00 13.41
N THR A 89 -7.11 17.78 13.28
CA THR A 89 -8.00 17.73 12.12
C THR A 89 -7.24 18.09 10.84
N ARG A 90 -6.46 19.18 10.86
CA ARG A 90 -5.61 19.60 9.73
C ARG A 90 -4.59 18.53 9.34
N LEU A 91 -3.99 17.88 10.33
CA LEU A 91 -3.04 16.79 10.13
C LEU A 91 -3.70 15.60 9.42
N ILE A 92 -4.85 15.15 9.93
CA ILE A 92 -5.62 14.05 9.34
C ILE A 92 -6.00 14.37 7.89
N GLU A 93 -6.61 15.52 7.63
CA GLU A 93 -7.01 15.92 6.28
C GLU A 93 -5.81 16.03 5.32
N SER A 94 -4.66 16.49 5.81
CA SER A 94 -3.44 16.59 5.01
C SER A 94 -2.94 15.20 4.59
N LEU A 95 -2.93 14.25 5.53
CA LEU A 95 -2.52 12.87 5.29
C LEU A 95 -3.52 12.09 4.43
N GLU A 96 -4.82 12.33 4.61
CA GLU A 96 -5.88 11.79 3.74
C GLU A 96 -5.72 12.26 2.29
N LYS A 97 -5.29 13.51 2.08
CA LYS A 97 -4.93 14.01 0.74
C LYS A 97 -3.61 13.42 0.21
N GLY A 98 -2.94 12.55 0.97
CA GLY A 98 -1.67 11.90 0.63
C GLY A 98 -0.45 12.79 0.79
N ASN A 99 -0.54 13.89 1.53
CA ASN A 99 0.61 14.75 1.77
C ASN A 99 1.60 14.07 2.73
N ARG A 100 2.88 14.40 2.56
CA ARG A 100 3.88 14.19 3.61
C ARG A 100 3.80 15.38 4.55
N GLN A 101 3.49 15.14 5.82
CA GLN A 101 3.26 16.20 6.79
C GLN A 101 4.40 16.24 7.81
N VAL A 102 4.91 17.44 8.10
CA VAL A 102 5.82 17.65 9.22
C VAL A 102 5.01 17.66 10.52
N VAL A 103 5.53 16.98 11.55
CA VAL A 103 4.95 16.85 12.88
C VAL A 103 6.05 16.93 13.93
N THR A 104 5.67 17.20 15.16
CA THR A 104 6.60 17.33 16.29
C THR A 104 6.45 16.13 17.21
N PHE A 105 7.47 15.29 17.26
CA PHE A 105 7.52 14.17 18.21
C PHE A 105 8.05 14.66 19.56
N VAL A 106 7.39 14.31 20.65
CA VAL A 106 7.81 14.62 22.02
C VAL A 106 8.26 13.33 22.71
N LYS A 107 9.58 13.14 22.86
CA LYS A 107 10.14 11.96 23.51
C LYS A 107 11.08 12.39 24.63
N ASP A 108 10.86 11.88 25.84
CA ASP A 108 11.68 12.17 27.02
C ASP A 108 11.84 13.69 27.27
N GLY A 109 10.78 14.46 27.03
CA GLY A 109 10.76 15.93 27.16
C GLY A 109 11.45 16.70 26.03
N SER A 110 12.04 16.01 25.04
CA SER A 110 12.66 16.63 23.87
C SER A 110 11.72 16.65 22.67
N GLU A 111 11.71 17.77 21.94
CA GLU A 111 10.94 17.94 20.72
C GLU A 111 11.81 17.67 19.48
N GLN A 112 11.34 16.81 18.59
CA GLN A 112 11.99 16.53 17.32
C GLN A 112 11.01 16.64 16.16
N LYS A 113 11.36 17.40 15.12
CA LYS A 113 10.57 17.47 13.89
C LYS A 113 10.78 16.20 13.06
N MET A 114 9.67 15.58 12.68
CA MET A 114 9.60 14.37 11.86
C MET A 114 8.66 14.60 10.68
N PHE A 115 8.78 13.80 9.63
CA PHE A 115 7.83 13.77 8.53
C PHE A 115 7.05 12.46 8.55
N ILE A 116 5.74 12.52 8.32
CA ILE A 116 4.89 11.33 8.29
C ILE A 116 4.03 11.25 7.04
N GLU A 117 3.71 10.02 6.64
CA GLU A 117 2.83 9.68 5.52
C GLU A 117 1.92 8.51 5.89
N ALA A 118 0.67 8.53 5.42
CA ALA A 118 -0.23 7.39 5.52
C ALA A 118 0.27 6.20 4.68
N ASN A 119 0.30 5.01 5.28
CA ASN A 119 0.71 3.78 4.62
C ASN A 119 -0.36 2.68 4.78
N PRO A 120 -1.50 2.81 4.07
CA PRO A 120 -2.61 1.86 4.19
C PRO A 120 -2.17 0.44 3.87
N ARG A 121 -1.28 0.23 2.90
CA ARG A 121 -0.76 -1.11 2.52
C ARG A 121 -0.22 -1.92 3.70
N PHE A 122 0.43 -1.25 4.66
CA PHE A 122 1.00 -1.87 5.85
C PHE A 122 0.23 -1.52 7.13
N LYS A 123 -0.95 -0.89 6.98
CA LYS A 123 -1.81 -0.41 8.06
C LYS A 123 -1.05 0.43 9.11
N SER A 124 -0.14 1.28 8.65
CA SER A 124 0.78 2.04 9.51
C SER A 124 1.04 3.44 8.97
N LEU A 125 1.89 4.20 9.67
CA LEU A 125 2.52 5.41 9.16
C LEU A 125 3.94 5.11 8.71
N THR A 126 4.36 5.75 7.62
CA THR A 126 5.79 5.89 7.35
C THR A 126 6.30 7.14 8.04
N VAL A 127 7.41 7.02 8.78
CA VAL A 127 8.05 8.15 9.49
C VAL A 127 9.43 8.39 8.90
N TYR A 128 9.81 9.66 8.73
CA TYR A 128 11.13 10.08 8.29
C TYR A 128 11.71 11.13 9.23
N ASP A 129 13.03 11.12 9.38
CA ASP A 129 13.76 12.16 10.10
C ASP A 129 13.97 13.43 9.27
N ALA A 130 14.69 14.40 9.83
CA ALA A 130 15.00 15.68 9.17
C ALA A 130 15.81 15.52 7.86
N SER A 131 16.55 14.41 7.70
CA SER A 131 17.31 14.07 6.50
C SER A 131 16.48 13.25 5.48
N MET A 132 15.18 13.11 5.71
CA MET A 132 14.24 12.34 4.90
C MET A 132 14.60 10.85 4.82
N GLN A 133 15.36 10.34 5.80
CA GLN A 133 15.62 8.92 5.96
C GLN A 133 14.48 8.27 6.74
N ARG A 134 14.03 7.11 6.27
CA ARG A 134 12.94 6.37 6.92
C ARG A 134 13.40 5.90 8.29
N VAL A 135 12.65 6.27 9.32
CA VAL A 135 12.86 5.77 10.67
C VAL A 135 12.08 4.47 10.83
N TYR A 136 12.82 3.38 11.03
CA TYR A 136 12.23 2.10 11.38
C TYR A 136 11.97 2.08 12.88
N ASN A 137 10.72 2.30 13.28
CA ASN A 137 10.33 2.11 14.68
C ASN A 137 10.45 0.62 15.02
N THR A 138 11.43 0.28 15.86
CA THR A 138 11.72 -1.08 16.36
C THR A 138 10.54 -1.70 17.11
N SER A 139 9.48 -0.94 17.43
CA SER A 139 8.23 -1.43 18.04
C SER A 139 7.45 -2.44 17.18
N GLN A 140 7.82 -2.64 15.91
CA GLN A 140 7.26 -3.70 15.05
C GLN A 140 8.17 -4.94 14.88
N LYS A 141 9.39 -4.96 15.43
CA LYS A 141 10.31 -6.10 15.27
C LYS A 141 9.95 -7.35 16.09
N GLU A 142 8.92 -7.33 16.93
CA GLU A 142 8.52 -8.52 17.70
C GLU A 142 7.61 -9.50 16.95
N LYS A 143 7.20 -9.23 15.69
CA LYS A 143 6.51 -10.24 14.87
C LYS A 143 7.13 -10.30 13.48
N GLY A 144 8.02 -11.27 13.33
CA GLY A 144 9.02 -11.34 12.27
C GLY A 144 8.49 -11.47 10.85
N SER A 145 9.30 -10.96 9.93
CA SER A 145 9.83 -11.64 8.74
C SER A 145 10.92 -10.73 8.14
N PRO A 146 12.13 -11.21 7.85
CA PRO A 146 13.14 -10.38 7.18
C PRO A 146 12.77 -10.18 5.71
N GLU A 147 12.58 -8.94 5.28
CA GLU A 147 12.64 -8.59 3.85
C GLU A 147 14.10 -8.76 3.38
N GLN A 148 14.33 -9.72 2.48
CA GLN A 148 15.60 -9.85 1.76
C GLN A 148 15.66 -8.82 0.64
N SER A 149 16.50 -7.80 0.84
CA SER A 149 17.07 -6.97 -0.23
C SER A 149 18.13 -7.78 -0.98
N ALA A 150 18.10 -7.70 -2.30
CA ALA A 150 19.02 -8.33 -3.24
C ALA A 150 20.49 -7.90 -3.06
N THR A 151 21.46 -8.76 -3.41
CA THR A 151 22.41 -8.60 -4.55
C THR A 151 23.22 -9.90 -4.76
N GLN A 152 23.67 -10.06 -6.01
CA GLN A 152 24.24 -11.18 -6.78
C GLN A 152 25.53 -11.83 -6.26
N GLU A 153 25.79 -13.08 -6.69
CA GLU A 153 27.00 -13.41 -7.48
C GLU A 153 26.90 -14.80 -8.16
N ALA A 154 27.52 -14.93 -9.33
CA ALA A 154 27.34 -15.97 -10.33
C ALA A 154 28.59 -16.85 -10.52
N LYS A 155 28.38 -18.12 -10.92
CA LYS A 155 29.20 -19.06 -11.76
C LYS A 155 28.93 -20.51 -11.30
N LYS A 156 28.81 -21.56 -12.12
CA LYS A 156 29.01 -21.80 -13.56
C LYS A 156 28.39 -23.18 -13.90
N GLU A 157 27.78 -23.29 -15.09
CA GLU A 157 27.71 -24.43 -16.06
C GLU A 157 27.69 -25.89 -15.53
N THR A 158 26.83 -26.80 -16.02
CA THR A 158 26.93 -27.44 -17.37
C THR A 158 25.59 -27.94 -17.94
N GLN A 159 25.55 -27.95 -19.27
CA GLN A 159 24.51 -28.23 -20.29
C GLN A 159 23.94 -29.67 -20.38
N LYS A 160 22.69 -29.76 -20.86
CA LYS A 160 22.22 -30.41 -22.12
C LYS A 160 20.68 -30.51 -22.07
N GLN A 161 19.90 -29.67 -22.77
CA GLN A 161 19.51 -29.70 -24.19
C GLN A 161 18.82 -31.00 -24.64
N THR A 162 17.49 -30.94 -24.84
CA THR A 162 16.81 -31.26 -26.11
C THR A 162 15.46 -30.55 -26.17
N THR A 163 15.11 -30.17 -27.40
CA THR A 163 14.05 -29.28 -27.87
C THR A 163 12.74 -30.03 -28.18
N ASP A 164 11.77 -29.24 -28.67
CA ASP A 164 10.56 -29.57 -29.45
C ASP A 164 9.29 -29.41 -28.59
N ASP A 165 8.67 -28.24 -28.59
CA ASP A 165 7.77 -27.64 -29.60
C ASP A 165 6.31 -28.11 -29.46
N ASP A 166 5.45 -27.12 -29.64
CA ASP A 166 4.01 -27.16 -29.84
C ASP A 166 3.05 -27.26 -28.65
N GLY A 167 2.08 -26.34 -28.69
CA GLY A 167 0.70 -26.75 -28.60
C GLY A 167 0.04 -26.77 -27.22
N GLY A 168 -0.64 -25.67 -26.90
CA GLY A 168 -2.04 -25.81 -26.49
C GLY A 168 -2.33 -25.70 -25.00
N PHE A 169 -3.05 -24.64 -24.67
CA PHE A 169 -3.88 -24.53 -23.48
C PHE A 169 -4.76 -25.77 -23.30
N ALA A 170 -4.62 -26.46 -22.16
CA ALA A 170 -5.62 -27.42 -21.67
C ALA A 170 -5.93 -27.16 -20.19
N ALA A 171 -7.22 -27.03 -19.94
CA ALA A 171 -7.92 -26.63 -18.72
C ALA A 171 -7.64 -27.53 -17.47
N PRO A 172 -7.94 -27.04 -16.24
CA PRO A 172 -7.53 -27.69 -15.00
C PRO A 172 -8.41 -28.90 -14.63
N LYS A 173 -7.77 -30.01 -14.24
CA LYS A 173 -8.43 -31.20 -13.68
C LYS A 173 -8.75 -31.02 -12.19
N GLN A 174 -10.03 -31.11 -11.85
CA GLN A 174 -10.56 -31.18 -10.49
C GLN A 174 -10.15 -32.49 -9.79
N LYS A 175 -9.73 -32.37 -8.52
CA LYS A 175 -9.51 -33.50 -7.59
C LYS A 175 -10.85 -34.12 -7.17
N ARG A 176 -11.05 -35.41 -7.46
CA ARG A 176 -12.11 -36.23 -6.87
C ARG A 176 -11.53 -37.06 -5.73
N ASN A 177 -12.07 -36.84 -4.54
CA ASN A 177 -11.85 -37.65 -3.34
C ASN A 177 -13.06 -38.59 -3.20
N ARG A 178 -12.88 -39.92 -3.09
CA ARG A 178 -13.96 -40.80 -2.57
C ARG A 178 -13.44 -42.11 -1.95
N LYS A 179 -13.62 -42.11 -0.64
CA LYS A 179 -13.81 -43.15 0.39
C LYS A 179 -13.68 -44.66 0.07
N LYS A 180 -12.99 -45.30 1.02
CA LYS A 180 -13.05 -46.71 1.47
C LYS A 180 -14.47 -47.27 1.58
N GLY A 181 -14.62 -48.54 1.21
CA GLY A 181 -15.67 -49.45 1.64
C GLY A 181 -15.15 -50.89 1.59
N GLN A 182 -15.28 -51.63 2.69
CA GLN A 182 -14.89 -53.03 2.91
C GLN A 182 -16.04 -54.02 2.65
N SER A 183 -15.71 -55.32 2.73
CA SER A 183 -16.54 -56.55 2.87
C SER A 183 -16.78 -57.28 1.53
N LEU A 184 -16.27 -58.50 1.30
CA LEU A 184 -16.36 -59.83 1.94
C LEU A 184 -17.28 -60.73 1.12
N SER A 185 -16.68 -61.71 0.45
CA SER A 185 -17.05 -63.14 0.45
C SER A 185 -15.88 -63.92 -0.13
#